data_AF-A0A1F2UBY8-F1
#
_entry.id   AF-A0A1F2UBY8-F1
#
_cell.length_a   1.000
_cell.length_b   1.000
_cell.length_c   1.000
_cell.angle_alpha   90.00
_cell.angle_beta   90.00
_cell.angle_gamma   90.00
#
_symmetry.space_group_name_H-M   'P 1'
#
loop_
_entity.id
_entity.type
_entity.pdbx_description
1 polymer ?
#
loop_
_entity_poly.entity_id
_entity_poly.type
_entity_poly.pdbx_seq_one_letter_code
_entity_poly.pdbx_strand_id
1 'polypeptide(L)'
;MQPRAPRSALLVIVVCLAATAASAQVVRQEVPGIRNFAKVESTVACAGAITPGAIPEIKKMGYASIINLRLATEEGADIAGNTASAKAAGIPYYHIPFSGAAPDPAVVDTFLKTITAPGVQPAFIH
;
A
#
# COMPACT_ATOMS: atom_id res chain seq x y z
N MET A 1 -10.94 20.10 -74.26
CA MET A 1 -9.71 19.43 -73.77
C MET A 1 -9.70 19.49 -72.26
N GLN A 2 -9.88 18.37 -71.57
CA GLN A 2 -9.61 18.27 -70.12
C GLN A 2 -8.09 18.20 -69.89
N PRO A 3 -7.62 18.57 -68.68
CA PRO A 3 -7.15 17.50 -67.81
C PRO A 3 -7.51 17.67 -66.32
N ARG A 4 -7.87 16.53 -65.70
CA ARG A 4 -7.40 15.94 -64.41
C ARG A 4 -7.27 16.86 -63.18
N ALA A 5 -7.66 16.53 -61.95
CA ALA A 5 -8.34 15.42 -61.27
C ALA A 5 -8.49 15.87 -59.78
N PRO A 6 -9.42 15.33 -58.98
CA PRO A 6 -9.54 15.67 -57.57
C PRO A 6 -8.45 14.93 -56.79
N ARG A 7 -7.71 15.62 -55.93
CA ARG A 7 -6.83 14.98 -54.95
C ARG A 7 -7.45 15.15 -53.57
N SER A 8 -8.30 14.19 -53.24
CA SER A 8 -8.82 13.97 -51.89
C SER A 8 -7.67 14.04 -50.89
N ALA A 9 -7.72 15.02 -50.00
CA ALA A 9 -6.80 15.13 -48.89
C ALA A 9 -7.10 13.99 -47.91
N LEU A 10 -6.27 12.94 -47.94
CA LEU A 10 -6.31 11.86 -46.97
C LEU A 10 -5.72 12.39 -45.66
N LEU A 11 -6.59 12.75 -44.71
CA LEU A 11 -6.21 13.11 -43.35
C LEU A 11 -5.81 11.83 -42.60
N VAL A 12 -4.51 11.57 -42.49
CA VAL A 12 -3.98 10.48 -41.66
C VAL A 12 -4.02 10.93 -40.20
N ILE A 13 -5.02 10.48 -39.44
CA ILE A 13 -5.06 10.64 -37.99
C ILE A 13 -4.12 9.59 -37.39
N VAL A 14 -2.92 10.02 -37.00
CA VAL A 14 -2.01 9.21 -36.19
C VAL A 14 -2.51 9.26 -34.74
N VAL A 15 -3.24 8.23 -34.31
CA VAL A 15 -3.55 8.03 -32.89
C VAL A 15 -2.30 7.44 -32.24
N CYS A 16 -1.46 8.30 -31.64
CA CYS A 16 -0.40 7.85 -30.76
C CYS A 16 -1.04 7.27 -29.49
N LEU A 17 -1.10 5.93 -29.41
CA LEU A 17 -1.52 5.21 -28.21
C LEU A 17 -0.40 5.34 -27.16
N ALA A 18 -0.41 6.44 -26.41
CA ALA A 18 0.49 6.61 -25.27
C ALA A 18 0.07 5.59 -24.18
N ALA A 19 0.85 4.52 -24.02
CA ALA A 19 0.72 3.63 -22.88
C ALA A 19 1.09 4.42 -21.61
N THR A 20 0.09 4.95 -20.91
CA THR A 20 0.29 5.57 -19.60
C THR A 20 0.68 4.47 -18.63
N ALA A 21 1.95 4.42 -18.24
CA ALA A 21 2.35 3.66 -17.06
C ALA A 21 1.59 4.26 -15.87
N ALA A 22 0.68 3.49 -15.27
CA ALA A 22 -0.03 3.92 -14.07
C ALA A 22 0.98 4.02 -12.92
N SER A 23 1.42 5.24 -12.61
CA SER A 23 2.22 5.52 -11.42
C SER A 23 1.30 5.45 -10.20
N ALA A 24 1.60 4.60 -9.23
CA ALA A 24 0.88 4.53 -7.97
C ALA A 24 0.85 5.92 -7.30
N GLN A 25 -0.36 6.42 -7.02
CA GLN A 25 -0.54 7.72 -6.35
C GLN A 25 -0.27 7.55 -4.85
N VAL A 26 0.72 8.28 -4.34
CA VAL A 26 1.08 8.28 -2.91
C VAL A 26 0.58 9.57 -2.27
N VAL A 27 -0.40 9.47 -1.38
CA VAL A 27 -0.94 10.60 -0.62
C VAL A 27 -0.47 10.50 0.82
N ARG A 28 0.31 11.50 1.27
CA ARG A 28 0.77 11.61 2.66
C ARG A 28 -0.25 12.39 3.49
N GLN A 29 -0.50 11.93 4.70
CA GLN A 29 -1.40 12.59 5.64
C GLN A 29 -0.86 12.43 7.06
N GLU A 30 -1.03 13.46 7.89
CA GLU A 30 -0.75 13.36 9.32
C GLU A 30 -1.94 12.72 10.04
N VAL A 31 -1.69 11.62 10.74
CA VAL A 31 -2.69 10.94 11.59
C VAL A 31 -2.07 10.75 12.97
N PRO A 32 -2.74 11.21 14.05
CA PRO A 32 -2.22 11.05 15.41
C PRO A 32 -1.87 9.60 15.74
N GLY A 33 -0.67 9.38 16.25
CA GLY A 33 -0.18 8.04 16.60
C GLY A 33 0.28 7.18 15.42
N ILE A 34 0.33 7.73 14.20
CA ILE A 34 0.89 7.06 13.02
C ILE A 34 2.01 7.91 12.44
N ARG A 35 3.24 7.38 12.46
CA ARG A 35 4.40 8.09 11.90
C ARG A 35 4.45 7.89 10.37
N ASN A 36 4.79 8.95 9.62
CA ASN A 36 5.07 8.88 8.17
C ASN A 36 3.99 8.17 7.33
N PHE A 37 2.71 8.41 7.63
CA PHE A 37 1.61 7.74 6.93
C PHE A 37 1.50 8.17 5.46
N ALA A 38 1.47 7.17 4.59
CA ALA A 38 1.32 7.33 3.16
C ALA A 38 0.31 6.29 2.64
N LYS A 39 -0.82 6.77 2.13
CA LYS A 39 -1.77 5.93 1.41
C LYS A 39 -1.23 5.70 -0.01
N VAL A 40 -1.10 4.44 -0.40
CA VAL A 40 -0.60 4.02 -1.71
C VAL A 40 -1.78 3.38 -2.45
N GLU A 41 -2.40 4.15 -3.33
CA GLU A 41 -3.64 3.75 -4.01
C GLU A 41 -4.80 3.41 -3.04
N SER A 42 -5.72 2.53 -3.46
CA SER A 42 -6.86 2.09 -2.66
C SER A 42 -6.62 0.79 -1.88
N THR A 43 -5.49 0.11 -2.10
CA THR A 43 -5.25 -1.27 -1.66
C THR A 43 -4.27 -1.39 -0.51
N VAL A 44 -3.32 -0.45 -0.37
CA VAL A 44 -2.34 -0.50 0.72
C VAL A 44 -2.02 0.89 1.28
N ALA A 45 -1.53 0.92 2.51
CA ALA A 45 -0.83 2.08 3.05
C ALA A 45 0.48 1.65 3.70
N CYS A 46 1.43 2.57 3.69
CA CYS A 46 2.72 2.43 4.33
C CYS A 46 2.85 3.48 5.43
N ALA A 47 3.34 3.07 6.59
CA ALA A 47 3.64 3.95 7.71
C ALA A 47 4.96 3.51 8.39
N GLY A 48 5.43 4.32 9.32
CA GLY A 48 6.40 3.92 10.33
C GLY A 48 5.69 3.42 11.59
N ALA A 49 6.37 3.50 12.73
CA ALA A 49 5.83 3.09 14.02
C ALA A 49 4.44 3.70 14.31
N ILE A 50 3.55 2.86 14.86
CA ILE A 50 2.21 3.25 15.31
C ILE A 50 2.08 3.05 16.82
N THR A 51 1.23 3.86 17.44
CA THR A 51 0.80 3.64 18.83
C THR A 51 -0.40 2.70 18.90
N PRO A 52 -0.60 1.96 20.00
CA PRO A 52 -1.78 1.11 20.16
C PRO A 52 -3.10 1.88 20.03
N GLY A 53 -3.13 3.16 20.41
CA GLY A 53 -4.30 4.03 20.32
C GLY A 53 -4.69 4.41 18.88
N ALA A 54 -3.80 4.26 17.91
CA ALA A 54 -4.08 4.55 16.50
C ALA A 54 -4.85 3.41 15.79
N ILE A 55 -4.79 2.19 16.32
CA ILE A 55 -5.35 0.99 15.67
C ILE A 55 -6.88 1.06 15.44
N PRO A 56 -7.71 1.55 16.39
CA PRO A 56 -9.12 1.77 16.12
C PRO A 56 -9.37 2.75 14.97
N GLU A 57 -8.53 3.77 14.82
CA GLU A 57 -8.62 4.72 13.72
C GLU A 57 -8.20 4.09 12.39
N ILE A 58 -7.15 3.27 12.38
CA ILE A 58 -6.74 2.47 11.22
C ILE A 58 -7.90 1.61 10.70
N LYS A 59 -8.65 0.96 11.61
CA LYS A 59 -9.85 0.22 11.23
C LYS A 59 -10.94 1.12 10.62
N LYS A 60 -11.21 2.29 11.21
CA LYS A 60 -12.20 3.24 10.68
C LYS A 60 -11.82 3.80 9.30
N MET A 61 -10.53 3.93 9.02
CA MET A 61 -10.03 4.31 7.69
C MET A 61 -10.31 3.26 6.60
N GLY A 62 -10.81 2.08 6.98
CA GLY A 62 -11.26 1.03 6.05
C GLY A 62 -10.21 -0.02 5.72
N TYR A 63 -9.09 -0.07 6.46
CA TYR A 63 -8.12 -1.15 6.31
C TYR A 63 -8.65 -2.44 6.91
N ALA A 64 -8.52 -3.53 6.16
CA ALA A 64 -8.96 -4.86 6.54
C ALA A 64 -7.95 -5.58 7.44
N SER A 65 -6.68 -5.18 7.41
CA SER A 65 -5.62 -5.78 8.22
C SER A 65 -4.48 -4.80 8.54
N ILE A 66 -3.66 -5.17 9.53
CA ILE A 66 -2.40 -4.50 9.87
C ILE A 66 -1.26 -5.52 9.76
N ILE A 67 -0.20 -5.15 9.03
CA ILE A 67 1.03 -5.93 8.89
C ILE A 67 2.18 -5.11 9.46
N ASN A 68 2.77 -5.57 10.56
CA ASN A 68 3.93 -4.98 11.20
C ASN A 68 5.20 -5.69 10.75
N LEU A 69 6.09 -4.97 10.09
CA LEU A 69 7.39 -5.44 9.62
C LEU A 69 8.53 -5.12 10.60
N ARG A 70 8.26 -4.37 11.67
CA ARG A 70 9.29 -3.91 12.59
C ARG A 70 9.87 -5.02 13.45
N LEU A 71 11.17 -4.95 13.72
CA LEU A 71 11.81 -5.76 14.75
C LEU A 71 11.39 -5.24 16.13
N ALA A 72 11.25 -6.16 17.10
CA ALA A 72 10.92 -5.80 18.48
C ALA A 72 11.98 -4.91 19.15
N THR A 73 13.20 -4.91 18.62
CA THR A 73 14.33 -4.09 19.10
C THR A 73 14.30 -2.65 18.58
N GLU A 74 13.42 -2.32 17.63
CA GLU A 74 13.39 -0.96 17.09
C GLU A 74 12.67 0.01 18.03
N GLU A 75 13.13 1.27 18.04
CA GLU A 75 12.51 2.34 18.82
C GLU A 75 11.04 2.52 18.44
N GLY A 76 10.14 2.53 19.44
CA GLY A 76 8.70 2.66 19.24
C GLY A 76 7.98 1.40 18.80
N ALA A 77 8.62 0.22 18.84
CA ALA A 77 7.99 -1.06 18.54
C ALA A 77 7.20 -1.61 19.75
N ASP A 78 6.00 -1.10 19.99
CA ASP A 78 5.08 -1.66 21.01
C ASP A 78 4.26 -2.83 20.45
N ILE A 79 4.90 -3.98 20.26
CA ILE A 79 4.25 -5.14 19.62
C ILE A 79 3.14 -5.71 20.47
N ALA A 80 3.34 -5.79 21.79
CA ALA A 80 2.35 -6.33 22.72
C ALA A 80 1.12 -5.42 22.79
N GLY A 81 1.31 -4.11 22.94
CA GLY A 81 0.23 -3.13 22.96
C GLY A 81 -0.53 -3.08 21.64
N ASN A 82 0.18 -3.11 20.51
CA ASN A 82 -0.44 -3.14 19.18
C ASN A 82 -1.25 -4.42 18.96
N THR A 83 -0.72 -5.58 19.33
CA THR A 83 -1.44 -6.86 19.23
C THR A 83 -2.71 -6.85 20.10
N ALA A 84 -2.61 -6.36 21.34
CA ALA A 84 -3.74 -6.28 22.25
C ALA A 84 -4.83 -5.32 21.74
N SER A 85 -4.44 -4.15 21.25
CA SER A 85 -5.37 -3.16 20.69
C SER A 85 -6.02 -3.64 19.39
N ALA A 86 -5.27 -4.31 18.51
CA ALA A 86 -5.82 -4.91 17.29
C ALA A 86 -6.84 -6.01 17.59
N LYS A 87 -6.54 -6.86 18.57
CA LYS A 87 -7.48 -7.87 19.07
C LYS A 87 -8.76 -7.21 19.62
N ALA A 88 -8.63 -6.16 20.43
CA ALA A 88 -9.76 -5.42 20.97
C ALA A 88 -10.60 -4.71 19.89
N ALA A 89 -9.94 -4.13 18.89
CA ALA A 89 -10.59 -3.49 17.75
C ALA A 89 -11.19 -4.50 16.76
N GLY A 90 -10.83 -5.79 16.86
CA GLY A 90 -11.25 -6.85 15.93
C GLY A 90 -10.72 -6.59 14.51
N ILE A 91 -9.43 -6.26 14.39
CA ILE A 91 -8.70 -6.16 13.12
C ILE A 91 -7.55 -7.20 13.13
N PRO A 92 -7.40 -8.01 12.06
CA PRO A 92 -6.25 -8.90 11.91
C PRO A 92 -4.92 -8.14 12.03
N TYR A 93 -4.01 -8.67 12.84
CA TYR A 93 -2.67 -8.12 13.07
C TYR A 93 -1.63 -9.20 12.81
N TYR A 94 -0.75 -8.95 11.84
CA TYR A 94 0.31 -9.86 11.44
C TYR A 94 1.65 -9.22 11.78
N HIS A 95 2.41 -9.83 12.70
CA HIS A 95 3.78 -9.40 12.97
C HIS A 95 4.75 -10.28 12.17
N ILE A 96 5.39 -9.68 11.16
CA ILE A 96 6.29 -10.33 10.21
C ILE A 96 7.62 -9.55 10.24
N PRO A 97 8.46 -9.73 11.29
CA PRO A 97 9.65 -8.92 11.49
C PRO A 97 10.64 -9.06 10.33
N PHE A 98 11.01 -7.94 9.72
CA PHE A 98 11.90 -7.87 8.57
C PHE A 98 13.06 -6.90 8.82
N SER A 99 14.30 -7.37 8.61
CA SER A 99 15.51 -6.55 8.74
C SER A 99 16.02 -6.14 7.36
N GLY A 100 16.05 -4.84 7.06
CA GLY A 100 16.70 -4.35 5.84
C GLY A 100 18.22 -4.54 5.82
N ALA A 101 18.85 -4.67 7.00
CA ALA A 101 20.28 -4.91 7.13
C ALA A 101 20.67 -6.40 6.92
N ALA A 102 19.72 -7.31 7.14
CA ALA A 102 19.89 -8.75 6.99
C ALA A 102 18.60 -9.33 6.38
N PRO A 103 18.35 -9.12 5.07
CA PRO A 103 17.12 -9.54 4.44
C PRO A 103 17.04 -11.08 4.39
N ASP A 104 15.93 -11.63 4.85
CA ASP A 104 15.62 -13.06 4.79
C ASP A 104 14.51 -13.31 3.76
N PRO A 105 14.78 -14.05 2.66
CA PRO A 105 13.78 -14.40 1.67
C PRO A 105 12.55 -15.12 2.22
N ALA A 106 12.69 -15.91 3.29
CA ALA A 106 11.55 -16.62 3.91
C ALA A 106 10.54 -15.65 4.55
N VAL A 107 11.01 -14.50 5.04
CA VAL A 107 10.15 -13.43 5.56
C VAL A 107 9.39 -12.76 4.43
N VAL A 108 10.04 -12.55 3.28
CA VAL A 108 9.38 -12.03 2.06
C VAL A 108 8.28 -12.99 1.59
N ASP A 109 8.55 -14.29 1.53
CA ASP A 109 7.54 -15.29 1.19
C ASP A 109 6.35 -15.28 2.16
N THR A 110 6.62 -15.11 3.45
CA THR A 110 5.59 -15.02 4.49
C THR A 110 4.73 -13.77 4.30
N PHE A 111 5.34 -12.63 4.01
CA PHE A 111 4.64 -11.40 3.68
C PHE A 111 3.74 -11.57 2.45
N LEU A 112 4.28 -12.11 1.35
CA LEU A 112 3.54 -12.31 0.10
C LEU A 112 2.34 -13.24 0.29
N LYS A 113 2.51 -14.35 1.02
CA LYS A 113 1.41 -15.26 1.38
C LYS A 113 0.35 -14.59 2.25
N THR A 114 0.77 -13.70 3.15
CA THR A 114 -0.15 -13.00 4.06
C THR A 114 -0.96 -11.95 3.31
N ILE A 115 -0.30 -11.03 2.59
CA ILE A 115 -0.99 -9.90 1.93
C ILE A 115 -1.90 -10.34 0.78
N THR A 116 -1.66 -11.50 0.18
CA THR A 116 -2.48 -12.06 -0.90
C THR A 116 -3.63 -12.93 -0.39
N ALA A 117 -3.71 -13.20 0.92
CA ALA A 117 -4.79 -13.99 1.49
C ALA A 117 -6.14 -13.24 1.40
N PRO A 118 -7.26 -13.94 1.14
CA PRO A 118 -8.58 -13.31 1.06
C PRO A 118 -8.93 -12.55 2.35
N GLY A 119 -9.40 -11.31 2.21
CA GLY A 119 -9.81 -10.45 3.32
C GLY A 119 -8.68 -9.68 4.01
N VAL A 120 -7.44 -9.77 3.53
CA VAL A 120 -6.30 -9.01 4.10
C VAL A 120 -6.19 -7.60 3.50
N GLN A 121 -6.61 -7.41 2.24
CA GLN A 121 -6.64 -6.10 1.61
C GLN A 121 -7.98 -5.38 1.81
N PRO A 122 -8.00 -4.04 1.98
CA PRO A 122 -6.85 -3.14 1.97
C PRO A 122 -5.95 -3.28 3.21
N ALA A 123 -4.63 -3.37 3.03
CA ALA A 123 -3.69 -3.67 4.11
C ALA A 123 -2.94 -2.42 4.59
N PHE A 124 -2.82 -2.25 5.90
CA PHE A 124 -1.98 -1.22 6.52
C PHE A 124 -0.63 -1.81 6.90
N ILE A 125 0.46 -1.40 6.25
CA ILE A 125 1.81 -1.95 6.41
C ILE A 125 2.67 -0.94 7.17
N HIS A 126 3.38 -1.38 8.21
CA HIS A 126 4.17 -0.49 9.07
C HIS A 126 5.44 -1.11 9.63
#